data_AF-A0A6V8F3E3-F1
#
_entry.id   AF-A0A6V8F3E3-F1
#
_cell.length_a   1.000
_cell.length_b   1.000
_cell.length_c   1.000
_cell.angle_alpha   90.00
_cell.angle_beta   90.00
_cell.angle_gamma   90.00
#
_symmetry.space_group_name_H-M   'P 1'
#
loop_
_entity.id
_entity.type
_entity.pdbx_description
1 polymer ?
#
loop_
_entity_poly.entity_id
_entity_poly.type
_entity_poly.pdbx_seq_one_letter_code
_entity_poly.pdbx_strand_id
1 'polypeptide(L)'
;MQVQFFNTSQSKWLVDNDTINETTSRTINSGSQLGLDTIFNGKIRASNLQHGTGTYRVYTTFRDPEGNILKTNTGSELKAWWQFSKT
;
A
#
# COMPACT_ATOMS: atom_id res chain seq x y z
N MET A 1 0.53 1.56 3.57
CA MET A 1 1.04 1.17 2.23
C MET A 1 2.01 0.02 2.42
N GLN A 2 1.79 -1.05 1.66
CA GLN A 2 2.51 -2.31 1.76
C GLN A 2 3.15 -2.67 0.42
N VAL A 3 4.30 -3.34 0.47
CA VAL A 3 4.80 -4.14 -0.65
C VAL A 3 4.43 -5.58 -0.37
N GLN A 4 3.85 -6.23 -1.38
CA GLN A 4 3.38 -7.60 -1.28
C GLN A 4 4.00 -8.45 -2.37
N PHE A 5 4.38 -9.68 -2.04
CA PHE A 5 4.88 -10.69 -2.95
C PHE A 5 3.75 -11.64 -3.36
N PHE A 6 3.69 -12.02 -4.63
CA PHE A 6 2.72 -13.01 -5.08
C PHE A 6 3.24 -14.43 -4.84
N ASN A 7 2.67 -15.12 -3.85
CA ASN A 7 2.92 -16.53 -3.63
C ASN A 7 2.08 -17.36 -4.61
N THR A 8 2.75 -17.95 -5.60
CA THR A 8 2.14 -18.75 -6.67
C THR A 8 1.56 -20.07 -6.15
N SER A 9 2.20 -20.71 -5.17
CA SER A 9 1.71 -21.97 -4.58
C SER A 9 0.38 -21.80 -3.85
N GLN A 10 0.16 -20.62 -3.25
CA GLN A 10 -1.06 -20.32 -2.51
C GLN A 10 -2.06 -19.48 -3.30
N SER A 11 -1.67 -18.97 -4.48
CA SER A 11 -2.42 -17.97 -5.26
C SER A 11 -2.82 -16.75 -4.42
N LYS A 12 -1.89 -16.25 -3.59
CA LYS A 12 -2.16 -15.19 -2.59
C LYS A 12 -1.03 -14.17 -2.54
N TRP A 13 -1.40 -12.92 -2.23
CA TRP A 13 -0.46 -11.85 -1.91
C TRP A 13 -0.05 -11.95 -0.45
N LEU A 14 1.25 -12.07 -0.20
CA LEU A 14 1.85 -12.05 1.13
C LEU A 14 2.47 -10.68 1.37
N VAL A 15 2.33 -10.14 2.58
CA VAL A 15 3.02 -8.89 2.96
C VAL A 15 4.51 -9.19 3.09
N ASP A 16 5.31 -8.54 2.25
CA ASP A 16 6.78 -8.61 2.33
C ASP A 16 7.33 -7.41 3.13
N ASN A 17 6.71 -6.24 2.98
CA ASN A 17 7.10 -5.03 3.71
C ASN A 17 5.88 -4.16 4.02
N ASP A 18 5.68 -3.83 5.29
CA ASP A 18 4.64 -2.91 5.75
C ASP A 18 5.22 -1.50 5.96
N THR A 19 5.62 -0.87 4.86
CA THR A 19 6.46 0.33 4.86
C THR A 19 5.82 1.54 5.54
N ILE A 20 4.51 1.73 5.35
CA ILE A 20 3.76 2.82 5.96
C ILE A 20 2.56 2.20 6.68
N ASN A 21 2.69 2.02 7.98
CA ASN A 21 1.61 1.56 8.85
C ASN A 21 1.36 2.58 9.95
N GLU A 22 0.73 3.68 9.59
CA GLU A 22 0.44 4.76 10.52
C GLU A 22 -0.62 4.34 11.52
N THR A 23 -0.35 4.58 12.79
CA THR A 23 -1.28 4.36 13.91
C THR A 23 -2.00 5.64 14.32
N THR A 24 -1.60 6.78 13.74
CA THR A 24 -2.20 8.10 13.97
C THR A 24 -2.84 8.60 12.69
N SER A 25 -4.10 9.03 12.77
CA SER A 25 -4.83 9.57 11.63
C SER A 25 -4.20 10.87 11.11
N ARG A 26 -4.22 11.03 9.79
CA ARG A 26 -3.89 12.30 9.12
C ARG A 26 -5.17 13.10 8.90
N THR A 27 -5.15 14.37 9.26
CA THR A 27 -6.26 15.29 8.95
C THR A 27 -6.04 15.91 7.58
N ILE A 28 -7.04 15.77 6.69
CA ILE A 28 -7.09 16.46 5.40
C ILE A 28 -8.24 17.47 5.49
N ASN A 29 -7.90 18.76 5.55
CA ASN A 29 -8.90 19.81 5.64
C ASN A 29 -9.64 19.97 4.31
N SER A 30 -10.88 20.48 4.37
CA SER A 30 -11.64 20.81 3.17
C SER A 30 -10.84 21.76 2.25
N GLY A 31 -10.82 21.47 0.96
CA GLY A 31 -10.04 22.22 -0.03
C GLY A 31 -8.52 21.95 -0.02
N SER A 32 -8.01 21.13 0.89
CA SER A 32 -6.59 20.74 0.91
C SER A 32 -6.32 19.55 0.01
N GLN A 33 -5.09 19.48 -0.51
CA GLN A 33 -4.57 18.33 -1.25
C GLN A 33 -3.44 17.68 -0.45
N LEU A 34 -3.48 16.36 -0.32
CA LEU A 34 -2.39 15.57 0.26
C LEU A 34 -1.60 14.89 -0.86
N GLY A 35 -0.37 15.35 -1.11
CA GLY A 35 0.55 14.67 -2.03
C GLY A 35 1.01 13.35 -1.42
N LEU A 36 0.53 12.22 -1.95
CA LEU A 36 0.86 10.89 -1.41
C LEU A 36 2.34 10.56 -1.56
N ASP A 37 2.99 11.09 -2.60
CA ASP A 37 4.41 10.95 -2.87
C ASP A 37 5.27 11.46 -1.69
N THR A 38 4.82 12.49 -0.97
CA THR A 38 5.50 13.01 0.22
C THR A 38 5.56 12.00 1.38
N ILE A 39 4.69 11.00 1.37
CA ILE A 39 4.59 9.97 2.41
C ILE A 39 5.49 8.79 2.07
N PHE A 40 5.48 8.34 0.81
CA PHE A 40 6.11 7.08 0.43
C PHE A 40 7.46 7.21 -0.29
N ASN A 41 7.77 8.36 -0.88
CA ASN A 41 9.00 8.48 -1.67
C ASN A 41 10.24 8.20 -0.82
N GLY A 42 11.13 7.35 -1.34
CA GLY A 42 12.36 6.92 -0.68
C GLY A 42 12.18 5.90 0.46
N LYS A 43 10.93 5.55 0.84
CA LYS A 43 10.64 4.57 1.90
C LYS A 43 10.57 3.13 1.38
N ILE A 44 10.19 2.95 0.12
CA ILE A 44 10.22 1.65 -0.55
C ILE A 44 11.49 1.53 -1.38
N ARG A 45 12.23 0.42 -1.22
CA ARG A 45 13.37 0.03 -2.06
C ARG A 45 13.30 -1.45 -2.37
N ALA A 46 13.52 -1.82 -3.63
CA ALA A 46 13.50 -3.22 -4.07
C ALA A 46 14.56 -4.09 -3.36
N SER A 47 15.66 -3.48 -2.93
CA SER A 47 16.73 -4.13 -2.15
C SER A 47 16.28 -4.62 -0.77
N ASN A 48 15.18 -4.08 -0.22
CA ASN A 48 14.69 -4.45 1.10
C ASN A 48 13.70 -5.62 1.07
N LEU A 49 13.36 -6.13 -0.13
CA LEU A 49 12.35 -7.17 -0.35
C LEU A 49 12.93 -8.57 -0.15
N GLN A 50 12.27 -9.40 0.66
CA GLN A 50 12.85 -10.63 1.22
C GLN A 50 12.55 -11.88 0.39
N HIS A 51 11.54 -11.86 -0.48
CA HIS A 51 11.11 -13.03 -1.25
C HIS A 51 11.88 -13.27 -2.56
N GLY A 52 13.06 -12.65 -2.73
CA GLY A 52 13.92 -12.86 -3.91
C GLY A 52 13.28 -12.38 -5.23
N THR A 53 13.66 -13.01 -6.34
CA THR A 53 13.12 -12.76 -7.68
C THR A 53 11.65 -13.17 -7.76
N GLY A 54 10.80 -12.33 -8.39
CA GLY A 54 9.38 -12.66 -8.59
C GLY A 54 8.48 -11.45 -8.80
N THR A 55 7.17 -11.69 -8.77
CA THR A 55 6.14 -10.65 -8.94
C THR A 55 5.75 -10.03 -7.61
N TYR A 56 5.84 -8.71 -7.56
CA TYR A 56 5.48 -7.90 -6.41
C TYR A 56 4.39 -6.91 -6.79
N ARG A 57 3.73 -6.35 -5.78
CA ARG A 57 2.90 -5.16 -5.93
C ARG A 57 3.13 -4.17 -4.80
N VAL A 58 3.04 -2.89 -5.14
CA VAL A 58 2.76 -1.86 -4.14
C VAL A 58 1.24 -1.82 -3.98
N TYR A 59 0.76 -1.95 -2.75
CA TYR A 59 -0.65 -1.93 -2.39
C TYR A 59 -0.90 -0.81 -1.38
N THR A 60 -1.86 0.07 -1.67
CA THR A 60 -2.21 1.18 -0.79
C THR A 60 -3.72 1.28 -0.61
N THR A 61 -4.12 1.69 0.59
CA THR A 61 -5.51 1.85 1.02
C THR A 61 -5.58 3.03 1.97
N PHE A 62 -6.60 3.87 1.83
CA PHE A 62 -6.99 4.76 2.92
C PHE A 62 -7.88 4.00 3.89
N ARG A 63 -7.64 4.15 5.20
CA ARG A 63 -8.33 3.42 6.25
C ARG A 63 -8.92 4.36 7.30
N ASP A 64 -10.02 3.97 7.91
CA ASP A 64 -10.55 4.60 9.13
C ASP A 64 -9.69 4.21 10.35
N PRO A 65 -9.93 4.82 11.53
CA PRO A 65 -9.21 4.48 12.76
C PRO A 65 -9.34 3.01 13.20
N GLU A 66 -10.43 2.34 12.82
CA GLU A 66 -10.69 0.93 13.10
C GLU A 66 -9.96 -0.02 12.11
N GLY A 67 -9.35 0.53 11.05
CA GLY A 67 -8.59 -0.20 10.05
C GLY A 67 -9.39 -0.66 8.84
N ASN A 68 -10.66 -0.29 8.72
CA ASN A 68 -11.48 -0.58 7.53
C ASN A 68 -11.10 0.33 6.36
N ILE A 69 -11.18 -0.18 5.14
CA ILE A 69 -10.90 0.62 3.94
C ILE A 69 -12.01 1.66 3.74
N LEU A 70 -11.61 2.93 3.61
CA LEU A 70 -12.53 4.03 3.32
C LEU A 70 -13.21 3.82 1.96
N LYS A 71 -14.45 4.28 1.82
CA LYS A 71 -15.24 4.15 0.60
C LYS A 71 -15.67 5.51 0.08
N THR A 72 -15.84 5.63 -1.23
CA THR A 72 -16.51 6.76 -1.87
C THR A 72 -18.00 6.78 -1.50
N ASN A 73 -18.69 7.87 -1.82
CA ASN A 73 -20.15 7.95 -1.70
C ASN A 73 -20.90 6.93 -2.59
N THR A 74 -20.23 6.36 -3.59
CA THR A 74 -20.75 5.27 -4.44
C THR A 74 -20.43 3.88 -3.89
N GLY A 75 -19.79 3.78 -2.72
CA GLY A 75 -19.41 2.53 -2.06
C GLY A 75 -18.12 1.89 -2.58
N SER A 76 -17.41 2.54 -3.52
CA SER A 76 -16.14 2.04 -4.05
C SER A 76 -15.01 2.23 -3.04
N GLU A 77 -14.23 1.19 -2.80
CA GLU A 77 -13.09 1.26 -1.86
C GLU A 77 -11.97 2.15 -2.39
N LEU A 78 -11.44 3.01 -1.52
CA LEU A 78 -10.29 3.86 -1.80
C LEU A 78 -8.99 3.07 -1.65
N LYS A 79 -8.71 2.24 -2.65
CA LYS A 79 -7.52 1.40 -2.76
C LYS A 79 -6.90 1.50 -4.15
N ALA A 80 -5.58 1.33 -4.22
CA ALA A 80 -4.85 1.29 -5.48
C ALA A 80 -3.67 0.32 -5.37
N TRP A 81 -3.25 -0.21 -6.51
CA TRP A 81 -2.06 -1.05 -6.58
C TRP A 81 -1.36 -0.95 -7.92
N TRP A 82 -0.08 -1.27 -7.91
CA TRP A 82 0.75 -1.41 -9.10
C TRP A 82 1.66 -2.62 -8.97
N GLN A 83 1.75 -3.45 -10.01
CA GLN A 83 2.57 -4.65 -10.04
C GLN A 83 3.91 -4.40 -10.73
N PHE A 84 4.95 -5.08 -10.25
CA PHE A 84 6.28 -5.04 -10.86
C PHE A 84 7.00 -6.38 -10.66
N SER A 85 7.94 -6.67 -11.55
CA SER A 85 8.82 -7.83 -11.43
C SER A 85 10.16 -7.41 -10.84
N LYS A 86 10.62 -8.12 -9.81
CA LYS A 86 12.00 -8.04 -9.31
C LYS A 86 12.78 -9.17 -9.95
N THR A 87 13.83 -8.85 -10.70
CA THR A 87 14.75 -9.80 -11.33
C THR A 87 15.98 -9.99 -10.47
#